data_AF-A0A2D6CYR3-F1
#
_entry.id   AF-A0A2D6CYR3-F1
#
_cell.length_a   1.000
_cell.length_b   1.000
_cell.length_c   1.000
_cell.angle_alpha   90.00
_cell.angle_beta   90.00
_cell.angle_gamma   90.00
#
_symmetry.space_group_name_H-M   'P 1'
#
loop_
_entity.id
_entity.type
_entity.pdbx_description
1 polymer ?
#
loop_
_entity_poly.entity_id
_entity_poly.type
_entity_poly.pdbx_seq_one_letter_code
_entity_poly.pdbx_strand_id
1 'polypeptide(L)'
;MPGDAARRRRRRHERKWRHWDELPEGVRVYWRERPGARSGRQRPILVVGADEVTLQMAQLIYDHEGVLIDWHQKYPVDFGHRRSGDGQ
;
A
#
# COMPACT_ATOMS: atom_id res chain seq x y z
N MET A 1 -15.38 -19.30 4.12
CA MET A 1 -14.86 -18.85 5.43
C MET A 1 -13.35 -18.81 5.35
N PRO A 2 -12.69 -17.65 5.55
CA PRO A 2 -11.24 -17.59 5.50
C PRO A 2 -10.67 -18.43 6.66
N GLY A 3 -9.80 -19.39 6.33
CA GLY A 3 -9.22 -20.33 7.30
C GLY A 3 -8.36 -19.64 8.36
N ASP A 4 -8.03 -20.35 9.44
CA ASP A 4 -7.27 -19.81 10.59
C ASP A 4 -5.95 -19.13 10.20
N ALA A 5 -5.31 -19.58 9.12
CA ALA A 5 -4.09 -18.97 8.58
C ALA A 5 -4.31 -17.53 8.09
N ALA A 6 -5.44 -17.25 7.42
CA ALA A 6 -5.78 -15.91 6.95
C ALA A 6 -6.01 -14.96 8.13
N ARG A 7 -6.72 -15.39 9.17
CA ARG A 7 -6.91 -14.58 10.39
C ARG A 7 -5.59 -14.22 11.09
N ARG A 8 -4.62 -15.13 11.13
CA ARG A 8 -3.28 -14.84 11.70
C ARG A 8 -2.50 -13.84 10.85
N ARG A 9 -2.55 -13.99 9.52
CA ARG A 9 -1.92 -13.04 8.58
C ARG A 9 -2.52 -11.64 8.72
N ARG A 10 -3.84 -11.54 8.78
CA ARG A 10 -4.59 -10.31 9.02
C ARG A 10 -4.11 -9.58 10.27
N ARG A 11 -4.12 -10.23 11.43
CA ARG A 11 -3.64 -9.62 12.69
C ARG A 11 -2.18 -9.13 12.60
N ARG A 12 -1.34 -9.86 11.86
CA ARG A 12 0.06 -9.45 11.63
C ARG A 12 0.14 -8.22 10.72
N HIS A 13 -0.69 -8.14 9.68
CA HIS A 13 -0.77 -6.98 8.79
C HIS A 13 -1.30 -5.75 9.53
N GLU A 14 -2.40 -5.87 10.27
CA GLU A 14 -2.98 -4.79 11.06
C GLU A 14 -1.92 -4.18 12.02
N ARG A 15 -1.15 -5.03 12.71
CA ARG A 15 -0.06 -4.58 13.60
C ARG A 15 1.11 -3.93 12.85
N LYS A 16 1.47 -4.43 11.66
CA LYS A 16 2.64 -3.97 10.88
C LYS A 16 2.37 -2.64 10.19
N TRP A 17 1.19 -2.50 9.60
CA TRP A 17 0.83 -1.38 8.73
C TRP A 17 0.20 -0.22 9.51
N ARG A 18 -0.39 -0.47 10.67
CA ARG A 18 -1.07 0.50 11.55
C ARG A 18 -2.35 1.11 10.97
N HIS A 19 -2.38 1.41 9.67
CA HIS A 19 -3.59 1.88 8.99
C HIS A 19 -4.06 0.82 8.00
N TRP A 20 -5.36 0.61 7.98
CA TRP A 20 -6.01 -0.29 7.04
C TRP A 20 -7.48 0.08 6.90
N ASP A 21 -8.05 -0.32 5.78
CA ASP A 21 -9.47 -0.18 5.46
C ASP A 21 -9.97 -1.46 4.79
N GLU A 22 -11.25 -1.76 4.97
CA GLU A 22 -11.92 -2.90 4.35
C GLU A 22 -12.86 -2.37 3.26
N LEU A 23 -12.50 -2.66 2.01
CA LEU A 23 -13.30 -2.36 0.83
C LEU A 23 -14.37 -3.45 0.61
N PRO A 24 -15.37 -3.19 -0.26
CA PRO A 24 -16.35 -4.19 -0.65
C PRO A 24 -15.71 -5.50 -1.14
N GLU A 25 -16.46 -6.60 -1.06
CA GLU A 25 -16.01 -7.94 -1.47
C GLU A 25 -14.88 -8.54 -0.60
N GLY A 26 -14.64 -7.97 0.59
CA GLY A 26 -13.62 -8.46 1.53
C GLY A 26 -12.20 -8.09 1.11
N VAL A 27 -12.04 -7.17 0.16
CA VAL A 27 -10.76 -6.56 -0.17
C VAL A 27 -10.32 -5.70 1.01
N ARG A 28 -9.03 -5.75 1.35
CA ARG A 28 -8.44 -4.95 2.42
C ARG A 28 -7.26 -4.18 1.92
N VAL A 29 -7.22 -2.91 2.26
CA VAL A 29 -6.13 -2.00 1.90
C VAL A 29 -5.39 -1.66 3.18
N TYR A 30 -4.12 -2.00 3.24
CA TYR A 30 -3.22 -1.64 4.33
C TYR A 30 -2.29 -0.53 3.83
N TRP A 31 -2.06 0.49 4.63
CA TRP A 31 -1.04 1.50 4.33
C TRP A 31 -0.32 1.93 5.60
N ARG A 32 0.88 2.46 5.42
CA ARG A 32 1.62 3.06 6.53
C ARG A 32 2.30 4.32 6.03
N GLU A 33 2.12 5.41 6.76
CA GLU A 33 2.88 6.63 6.49
C GLU A 33 4.23 6.57 7.18
N ARG A 34 5.28 6.95 6.44
CA ARG A 34 6.64 7.06 6.95
C ARG A 34 7.23 8.36 6.45
N PRO A 35 7.93 9.14 7.29
CA PRO A 35 8.70 10.27 6.81
C PRO A 35 9.77 9.76 5.82
N GLY A 36 9.93 10.45 4.69
CA GLY A 36 10.98 10.15 3.72
C GLY A 36 12.36 10.42 4.30
N ALA A 37 13.37 9.66 3.89
CA ALA A 37 14.73 9.77 4.44
C ALA A 37 15.46 11.09 4.07
N ARG A 38 15.04 11.77 2.99
CA ARG A 38 15.62 13.03 2.52
C ARG A 38 14.61 14.17 2.44
N SER A 39 13.41 13.90 1.95
CA SER A 39 12.30 14.85 1.89
C SER A 39 10.97 14.09 1.71
N GLY A 40 9.87 14.75 2.06
CA GLY A 40 8.51 14.24 1.80
C GLY A 40 8.04 13.10 2.71
N ARG A 41 7.02 12.36 2.25
CA ARG A 41 6.41 11.23 2.96
C ARG A 41 6.29 10.03 2.03
N GLN A 42 6.66 8.86 2.52
CA GLN A 42 6.45 7.61 1.82
C GLN A 42 5.25 6.88 2.41
N ARG A 43 4.33 6.47 1.54
CA ARG A 43 3.15 5.69 1.88
C ARG A 43 3.13 4.41 1.04
N PRO A 44 3.79 3.33 1.52
CA PRO A 44 3.55 2.00 0.99
C PRO A 44 2.10 1.57 1.26
N ILE A 45 1.48 1.02 0.22
CA ILE A 45 0.12 0.47 0.16
C ILE A 45 0.20 -1.00 -0.22
N LEU A 46 -0.54 -1.84 0.51
CA LEU A 46 -0.71 -3.26 0.26
C LEU A 46 -2.21 -3.54 0.18
N VAL A 47 -2.67 -4.01 -0.98
CA VAL A 47 -4.05 -4.46 -1.19
C VAL A 47 -4.06 -5.98 -1.16
N VAL A 48 -4.94 -6.56 -0.34
CA VAL A 48 -5.15 -8.00 -0.26
C VAL A 48 -6.62 -8.33 -0.46
N GLY A 49 -6.92 -9.55 -0.93
CA GLY A 49 -8.29 -10.06 -1.04
C GLY A 49 -8.80 -10.65 0.28
N ALA A 50 -10.02 -11.20 0.25
CA ALA A 50 -10.70 -11.79 1.40
C ALA A 50 -9.90 -12.91 2.11
N ASP A 51 -9.03 -13.61 1.35
CA ASP A 51 -8.16 -14.66 1.86
C ASP A 51 -6.77 -14.17 2.32
N GLU A 52 -6.59 -12.85 2.47
CA GLU A 52 -5.30 -12.20 2.75
C GLU A 52 -4.22 -12.51 1.69
N VAL A 53 -4.66 -12.78 0.45
CA VAL A 53 -3.81 -12.92 -0.74
C VAL A 53 -3.49 -11.54 -1.28
N THR A 54 -2.21 -11.22 -1.48
CA THR A 54 -1.78 -9.95 -2.07
C THR A 54 -2.34 -9.79 -3.48
N LEU A 55 -3.14 -8.75 -3.68
CA LEU A 55 -3.69 -8.37 -5.00
C LEU A 55 -2.85 -7.26 -5.63
N GLN A 56 -2.38 -6.30 -4.83
CA GLN A 56 -1.60 -5.17 -5.32
C GLN A 56 -0.63 -4.67 -4.25
N MET A 57 0.53 -4.21 -4.69
CA MET A 57 1.47 -3.51 -3.82
C MET A 57 2.00 -2.28 -4.54
N ALA A 58 1.84 -1.13 -3.92
CA ALA A 58 2.28 0.15 -4.45
C ALA A 58 3.01 0.95 -3.37
N GLN A 59 3.87 1.86 -3.78
CA GLN A 59 4.56 2.79 -2.90
C GLN A 59 4.37 4.19 -3.44
N LEU A 60 3.68 5.03 -2.67
CA LEU A 60 3.46 6.42 -3.01
C LEU A 60 4.49 7.27 -2.29
N ILE A 61 5.03 8.27 -2.98
CA ILE A 61 5.98 9.24 -2.46
C ILE A 61 5.36 10.61 -2.64
N TYR A 62 5.08 11.25 -1.53
CA TYR A 62 4.57 12.60 -1.45
C TYR A 62 5.72 13.55 -1.14
N ASP A 63 5.62 14.79 -1.61
CA ASP A 63 6.52 15.86 -1.19
C ASP A 63 6.14 16.41 0.21
N HIS A 64 6.70 17.56 0.54
CA HIS A 64 6.47 18.26 1.81
C HIS A 64 5.11 18.96 1.88
N GLU A 65 4.53 19.30 0.73
CA GLU A 65 3.21 19.93 0.61
C GLU A 65 2.09 18.87 0.59
N GLY A 66 2.44 17.59 0.50
CA GLY A 66 1.50 16.47 0.45
C GLY A 66 1.06 16.13 -0.97
N VAL A 67 1.75 16.62 -1.99
CA VAL A 67 1.49 16.30 -3.39
C VAL A 67 2.20 14.99 -3.75
N LEU A 68 1.50 14.09 -4.43
CA LEU A 68 2.07 12.82 -4.90
C LEU A 68 3.06 13.10 -6.04
N ILE A 69 4.36 12.98 -5.77
CA ILE A 69 5.41 13.26 -6.76
C ILE A 69 5.89 12.01 -7.50
N ASP A 70 5.77 10.83 -6.88
CA ASP A 70 6.19 9.58 -7.48
C ASP A 70 5.36 8.43 -6.90
N TRP A 71 5.03 7.46 -7.74
CA TRP A 71 4.42 6.22 -7.32
C TRP A 71 5.07 5.04 -8.02
N HIS A 72 5.29 3.97 -7.25
CA HIS A 72 5.90 2.75 -7.73
C HIS A 72 4.97 1.58 -7.44
N GLN A 73 4.35 1.03 -8.48
CA GLN A 73 3.65 -0.25 -8.36
C GLN A 73 4.64 -1.39 -8.53
N LYS A 74 4.73 -2.24 -7.51
CA LYS A 74 5.63 -3.39 -7.43
C LYS A 74 4.93 -4.72 -7.72
N TYR A 75 3.61 -4.77 -7.57
CA TYR A 75 2.79 -5.98 -7.77
C TYR A 75 1.39 -5.58 -8.26
N PRO A 76 0.72 -6.35 -9.15
CA PRO A 76 1.14 -7.65 -9.72
C PRO A 76 2.23 -7.56 -10.78
N VAL A 77 2.33 -6.42 -11.45
CA VAL A 77 3.36 -6.11 -12.44
C VAL A 77 4.16 -4.93 -11.91
N ASP A 78 5.48 -5.07 -11.89
CA ASP A 78 6.38 -3.98 -11.52
C ASP A 78 6.47 -3.00 -12.71
N PHE A 79 5.82 -1.85 -12.58
CA PHE A 79 5.84 -0.80 -13.60
C PHE A 79 6.98 0.19 -13.42
N GLY A 80 7.85 -0.01 -12.41
CA GLY A 80 8.89 0.92 -12.04
C GLY A 80 8.35 2.21 -11.41
N HIS A 81 9.25 3.18 -11.22
CA HIS A 81 8.91 4.50 -10.70
C HIS A 81 8.23 5.34 -11.77
N ARG A 82 7.03 5.83 -11.48
CA ARG A 82 6.30 6.78 -12.32
C ARG A 82 6.17 8.09 -11.56
N ARG A 83 7.01 9.06 -11.95
CA ARG A 83 6.89 10.44 -11.46
C ARG A 83 5.58 11.02 -11.95
N SER A 84 4.83 11.66 -11.07
CA SER A 84 3.56 12.33 -11.40
C SER A 84 3.74 13.62 -12.21
N GLY A 85 4.95 13.88 -12.74
CA GLY A 85 5.28 15.05 -13.57
C GLY A 85 5.67 14.72 -15.00
N ASP A 86 5.55 13.45 -15.44
CA ASP A 86 5.77 13.07 -16.84
C ASP A 86 4.45 13.23 -17.62
N GLY A 87 4.08 14.48 -17.89
CA GLY A 87 2.86 14.83 -18.62
C GLY A 87 2.46 16.29 -18.44
N GLN A 88 3.13 17.14 -19.23
CA GLN A 88 2.83 18.52 -19.69
C GLN A 88 1.59 19.23 -19.13
#